data_AF-A0A1Z8B9I8-F1
#
_entry.id   AF-A0A1Z8B9I8-F1
#
_cell.length_a   1.000
_cell.length_b   1.000
_cell.length_c   1.000
_cell.angle_alpha   90.00
_cell.angle_beta   90.00
_cell.angle_gamma   90.00
#
_symmetry.space_group_name_H-M   'P 1'
#
loop_
_entity.id
_entity.type
_entity.pdbx_description
1 polymer ?
#
loop_
_entity_poly.entity_id
_entity_poly.type
_entity_poly.pdbx_seq_one_letter_code
_entity_poly.pdbx_strand_id
1 'polypeptide(L)'
;QYAQQYVNLQPSNVLQIKLRSLYNVDATDYTAVFNIVQVGKTAEETTKLMNDKIEIVKQDLKSKGFQGQFSLDMISFVPQYEIEVTKKLFSKTYTEVPVGFELQQNLLISYKKDSDFQKILTACGKAEVYNLVKVDYYVKNLEAIYEDLQNKLLAEVAKKKAYYEKLGFKMEDYNVMMADKKYYHTPKDFYKSYLAAENISMESLKNQKNVTSVRKPTSYYYDPIPYNGYDIVVNAAITKPVIQLGMDLSLQYNLKPIEIKPEPKPAPVKTPDPKVYVVSPNGPIDIKQIPNN
;
A
#
# COMPACT_ATOMS: atom_id res chain seq x y z
N GLN A 1 7.74 7.46 -25.67
CA GLN A 1 8.84 6.54 -25.99
C GLN A 1 9.84 6.59 -24.84
N TYR A 2 9.91 5.54 -24.03
CA TYR A 2 11.03 5.36 -23.10
C TYR A 2 11.92 4.27 -23.69
N ALA A 3 12.91 4.66 -24.50
CA ALA A 3 13.96 3.74 -24.89
C ALA A 3 14.74 3.40 -23.61
N GLN A 4 14.60 2.17 -23.11
CA GLN A 4 15.46 1.71 -22.02
C GLN A 4 16.90 1.81 -22.49
N GLN A 5 17.71 2.63 -21.82
CA GLN A 5 19.15 2.67 -22.05
C GLN A 5 19.71 1.27 -21.80
N TYR A 6 20.47 0.77 -22.76
CA TYR A 6 21.17 -0.50 -22.63
C TYR A 6 22.21 -0.37 -21.50
N VAL A 7 22.08 -1.19 -20.46
CA VAL A 7 23.02 -1.24 -19.33
C VAL A 7 23.94 -2.46 -19.52
N ASN A 8 25.25 -2.25 -19.52
CA ASN A 8 26.22 -3.34 -19.60
C ASN A 8 26.12 -4.25 -18.37
N LEU A 9 25.92 -5.54 -18.59
CA LEU A 9 25.86 -6.55 -17.54
C LEU A 9 27.27 -6.80 -16.96
N GLN A 10 27.38 -6.79 -15.63
CA GLN A 10 28.62 -7.10 -14.91
C GLN A 10 28.42 -8.41 -14.12
N PRO A 11 29.19 -9.48 -14.38
CA PRO A 11 29.08 -10.72 -13.63
C PRO A 11 29.51 -10.53 -12.17
N SER A 12 28.89 -11.26 -11.25
CA SER A 12 29.17 -11.22 -9.81
C SER A 12 29.06 -12.62 -9.21
N ASN A 13 29.86 -12.89 -8.18
CA ASN A 13 29.72 -14.08 -7.33
C ASN A 13 28.68 -13.89 -6.21
N VAL A 14 27.99 -12.75 -6.19
CA VAL A 14 26.83 -12.50 -5.32
C VAL A 14 25.56 -12.73 -6.14
N LEU A 15 24.71 -13.66 -5.71
CA LEU A 15 23.43 -13.92 -6.37
C LEU A 15 22.34 -13.10 -5.69
N GLN A 16 21.46 -12.49 -6.49
CA GLN A 16 20.33 -11.70 -5.99
C GLN A 16 19.03 -12.17 -6.60
N ILE A 17 18.09 -12.55 -5.73
CA ILE A 17 16.69 -12.78 -6.10
C ILE A 17 15.89 -11.61 -5.55
N LYS A 18 15.46 -10.71 -6.44
CA LYS A 18 14.51 -9.64 -6.12
C LYS A 18 13.19 -9.99 -6.79
N LEU A 19 12.16 -10.12 -5.97
CA LEU A 19 10.82 -10.50 -6.38
C LEU A 19 9.84 -9.44 -5.94
N ARG A 20 8.94 -9.07 -6.85
CA ARG A 20 7.80 -8.23 -6.53
C ARG A 20 6.53 -8.98 -6.85
N SER A 21 5.60 -8.97 -5.91
CA SER A 21 4.30 -9.61 -6.06
C SER A 21 3.17 -8.62 -5.81
N LEU A 22 2.09 -8.78 -6.57
CA LEU A 22 0.89 -7.96 -6.51
C LEU A 22 -0.35 -8.86 -6.56
N TYR A 23 -1.32 -8.55 -5.71
CA TYR A 23 -2.62 -9.20 -5.65
C TYR A 23 -3.70 -8.14 -5.79
N ASN A 24 -4.52 -8.25 -6.83
CA ASN A 24 -5.71 -7.44 -7.00
C ASN A 24 -6.90 -8.15 -6.36
N VAL A 25 -7.47 -7.56 -5.32
CA VAL A 25 -8.53 -8.19 -4.53
C VAL A 25 -9.82 -7.39 -4.62
N ASP A 26 -10.89 -8.10 -4.98
CA ASP A 26 -12.24 -7.58 -4.89
C ASP A 26 -12.63 -7.38 -3.42
N ALA A 27 -13.14 -6.20 -3.09
CA ALA A 27 -13.67 -5.96 -1.76
C ALA A 27 -14.96 -6.76 -1.52
N THR A 28 -15.11 -7.26 -0.30
CA THR A 28 -16.27 -8.05 0.12
C THR A 28 -17.33 -7.19 0.79
N ASP A 29 -16.91 -6.08 1.37
CA ASP A 29 -17.73 -5.15 2.12
C ASP A 29 -17.27 -3.72 1.80
N TYR A 30 -18.22 -2.79 1.80
CA TYR A 30 -18.01 -1.41 1.40
C TYR A 30 -18.75 -0.48 2.35
N THR A 31 -18.28 0.75 2.48
CA THR A 31 -19.00 1.83 3.16
C THR A 31 -18.99 3.08 2.29
N ALA A 32 -20.17 3.51 1.83
CA ALA A 32 -20.32 4.80 1.18
C ALA A 32 -20.50 5.88 2.26
N VAL A 33 -19.72 6.96 2.17
CA VAL A 33 -19.78 8.08 3.11
C VAL A 33 -20.29 9.31 2.38
N PHE A 34 -21.47 9.78 2.78
CA PHE A 34 -22.04 11.03 2.28
C PHE A 34 -21.94 12.11 3.34
N ASN A 35 -21.62 13.33 2.91
CA ASN A 35 -21.73 14.49 3.77
C ASN A 35 -23.09 15.16 3.54
N ILE A 36 -23.76 15.50 4.63
CA ILE A 36 -25.04 16.21 4.61
C ILE A 36 -24.87 17.50 5.41
N VAL A 37 -25.21 18.61 4.80
CA VAL A 37 -25.30 19.93 5.45
C VAL A 37 -26.76 20.33 5.41
N GLN A 38 -27.30 20.70 6.57
CA GLN A 38 -28.67 21.17 6.70
C GLN A 38 -28.68 22.47 7.49
N VAL A 39 -29.45 23.44 7.01
CA VAL A 39 -29.69 24.71 7.69
C VAL A 39 -31.16 24.85 8.07
N GLY A 40 -31.43 25.59 9.15
CA GLY A 40 -32.78 25.90 9.63
C GLY A 40 -32.75 27.12 10.57
N LYS A 41 -33.93 27.67 10.91
CA LYS A 41 -34.02 28.88 11.73
C LYS A 41 -33.75 28.59 13.21
N THR A 42 -34.12 27.39 13.66
CA THR A 42 -33.85 26.93 15.03
C THR A 42 -33.05 25.63 15.01
N ALA A 43 -32.39 25.33 16.13
CA ALA A 43 -31.67 24.07 16.28
C ALA A 43 -32.61 22.85 16.12
N GLU A 44 -33.82 22.93 16.68
CA GLU A 44 -34.82 21.87 16.58
C GLU A 44 -35.28 21.65 15.14
N GLU A 45 -35.61 22.74 14.42
CA GLU A 45 -36.00 22.67 13.00
C GLU A 45 -34.87 22.07 12.15
N THR A 46 -33.65 22.54 12.34
CA THR A 46 -32.47 22.06 11.60
C THR A 46 -32.25 20.56 11.81
N THR A 47 -32.35 20.10 13.06
CA THR A 47 -32.22 18.69 13.42
C THR A 47 -33.34 17.85 12.80
N LYS A 48 -34.59 18.35 12.84
CA LYS A 48 -35.73 17.69 12.23
C LYS A 48 -35.55 17.55 10.72
N LEU A 49 -35.17 18.62 10.01
CA LEU A 49 -34.94 18.58 8.57
C LEU A 49 -33.83 17.59 8.18
N MET A 50 -32.75 17.53 8.98
CA MET A 50 -31.66 16.57 8.76
C MET A 50 -32.16 15.12 8.91
N ASN A 51 -32.91 14.84 9.99
CA ASN A 51 -33.47 13.52 10.25
C ASN A 51 -34.47 13.10 9.18
N ASP A 52 -35.34 14.02 8.74
CA ASP A 52 -36.33 13.78 7.69
C ASP A 52 -35.63 13.35 6.39
N LYS A 53 -34.54 14.03 5.98
CA LYS A 53 -33.73 13.63 4.82
C LYS A 53 -33.15 12.23 4.96
N ILE A 54 -32.54 11.93 6.10
CA ILE A 54 -31.92 10.62 6.37
C ILE A 54 -32.98 9.50 6.36
N GLU A 55 -34.16 9.76 6.92
CA GLU A 55 -35.22 8.76 7.00
C GLU A 55 -35.82 8.45 5.63
N ILE A 56 -35.97 9.45 4.73
CA ILE A 56 -36.33 9.22 3.32
C ILE A 56 -35.36 8.23 2.66
N VAL A 57 -34.05 8.43 2.85
CA VAL A 57 -33.02 7.53 2.29
C VAL A 57 -33.18 6.11 2.85
N LYS A 58 -33.32 5.98 4.18
CA LYS A 58 -33.47 4.68 4.85
C LYS A 58 -34.73 3.94 4.39
N GLN A 59 -35.86 4.64 4.29
CA GLN A 59 -37.13 4.04 3.88
C GLN A 59 -37.12 3.61 2.41
N ASP A 60 -36.62 4.45 1.50
CA ASP A 60 -36.51 4.09 0.07
C ASP A 60 -35.60 2.87 -0.10
N LEU A 61 -34.46 2.80 0.61
CA LEU A 61 -33.57 1.64 0.56
C LEU A 61 -34.20 0.37 1.13
N LYS A 62 -34.82 0.46 2.32
CA LYS A 62 -35.52 -0.69 2.94
C LYS A 62 -36.63 -1.22 2.03
N SER A 63 -37.41 -0.34 1.39
CA SER A 63 -38.46 -0.73 0.45
C SER A 63 -37.94 -1.50 -0.77
N LYS A 64 -36.66 -1.32 -1.11
CA LYS A 64 -35.95 -2.02 -2.21
C LYS A 64 -35.16 -3.25 -1.73
N GLY A 65 -35.45 -3.75 -0.53
CA GLY A 65 -34.81 -4.93 0.05
C GLY A 65 -33.33 -4.73 0.40
N PHE A 66 -32.89 -3.49 0.62
CA PHE A 66 -31.52 -3.22 1.07
C PHE A 66 -31.30 -3.73 2.49
N GLN A 67 -30.19 -4.45 2.71
CA GLN A 67 -29.84 -5.08 3.99
C GLN A 67 -28.61 -4.48 4.66
N GLY A 68 -28.07 -3.40 4.11
CA GLY A 68 -26.92 -2.70 4.68
C GLY A 68 -27.23 -1.99 5.99
N GLN A 69 -26.17 -1.53 6.66
CA GLN A 69 -26.29 -0.77 7.91
C GLN A 69 -26.09 0.72 7.65
N PHE A 70 -26.69 1.53 8.53
CA PHE A 70 -26.59 2.98 8.50
C PHE A 70 -25.95 3.45 9.79
N SER A 71 -24.95 4.31 9.68
CA SER A 71 -24.34 5.00 10.82
C SER A 71 -24.30 6.50 10.54
N LEU A 72 -24.48 7.28 11.60
CA LEU A 72 -24.42 8.74 11.55
C LEU A 72 -23.24 9.19 12.41
N ASP A 73 -22.49 10.14 11.88
CA ASP A 73 -21.37 10.77 12.57
C ASP A 73 -21.56 12.29 12.52
N MET A 74 -21.72 12.92 13.68
CA MET A 74 -21.97 14.36 13.75
C MET A 74 -20.64 15.11 13.63
N ILE A 75 -20.57 16.02 12.67
CA ILE A 75 -19.34 16.79 12.38
C ILE A 75 -19.38 18.16 13.06
N SER A 76 -20.48 18.89 12.89
CA SER A 76 -20.64 20.22 13.49
C SER A 76 -22.12 20.53 13.68
N PHE A 77 -22.41 21.35 14.68
CA PHE A 77 -23.73 21.96 14.85
C PHE A 77 -23.55 23.35 15.46
N VAL A 78 -23.66 24.39 14.63
CA VAL A 78 -23.28 25.75 15.00
C VAL A 78 -24.36 26.76 14.62
N PRO A 79 -24.53 27.85 15.39
CA PRO A 79 -25.35 28.97 14.95
C PRO A 79 -24.72 29.65 13.72
N GLN A 80 -25.57 30.16 12.84
CA GLN A 80 -25.20 30.95 11.67
C GLN A 80 -25.53 32.42 11.94
N TYR A 81 -24.62 33.32 11.55
CA TYR A 81 -24.76 34.76 11.74
C TYR A 81 -24.70 35.47 10.37
N GLU A 82 -25.52 36.50 10.20
CA GLU A 82 -25.39 37.45 9.09
C GLU A 82 -24.99 38.82 9.62
N ILE A 83 -24.31 39.60 8.78
CA ILE A 83 -23.95 40.98 9.10
C ILE A 83 -25.08 41.90 8.63
N GLU A 84 -25.85 42.43 9.58
CA GLU A 84 -26.76 43.53 9.30
C GLU A 84 -26.00 44.86 9.24
N VAL A 85 -26.25 45.63 8.17
CA VAL A 85 -25.65 46.96 7.98
C VAL A 85 -26.68 48.02 8.32
N THR A 86 -26.51 48.67 9.47
CA THR A 86 -27.30 49.85 9.81
C THR A 86 -26.60 51.11 9.28
N LYS A 87 -27.20 51.77 8.28
CA LYS A 87 -26.73 53.07 7.78
C LYS A 87 -27.43 54.21 8.53
N LYS A 88 -26.66 55.04 9.22
CA LYS A 88 -27.11 56.34 9.74
C LYS A 88 -26.55 57.47 8.88
N LEU A 89 -27.10 58.67 9.00
CA LEU A 89 -26.78 59.84 8.17
C LEU A 89 -25.27 60.15 8.07
N PHE A 90 -24.48 59.77 9.08
CA PHE A 90 -23.02 59.99 9.15
C PHE A 90 -22.19 58.73 9.50
N SER A 91 -22.78 57.54 9.58
CA SER A 91 -22.02 56.33 9.96
C SER A 91 -22.62 55.02 9.44
N LYS A 92 -21.79 53.98 9.37
CA LYS A 92 -22.22 52.59 9.13
C LYS A 92 -21.81 51.74 10.34
N THR A 93 -22.75 50.98 10.87
CA THR A 93 -22.49 49.99 11.91
C THR A 93 -22.78 48.61 11.33
N TYR A 94 -21.87 47.67 11.57
CA TYR A 94 -22.00 46.26 11.21
C TYR A 94 -22.32 45.48 12.48
N THR A 95 -23.43 44.76 12.49
CA THR A 95 -23.88 43.97 13.64
C THR A 95 -24.11 42.54 13.20
N GLU A 96 -23.47 41.59 13.86
CA GLU A 96 -23.72 40.16 13.63
C GLU A 96 -25.04 39.77 14.31
N VAL A 97 -25.98 39.24 13.53
CA VAL A 97 -27.29 38.80 14.00
C VAL A 97 -27.42 37.30 13.73
N PRO A 98 -27.78 36.47 14.73
CA PRO A 98 -28.00 35.05 14.50
C PRO A 98 -29.21 34.86 13.58
N VAL A 99 -29.02 34.19 12.45
CA VAL A 99 -30.06 33.95 11.44
C VAL A 99 -30.55 32.50 11.40
N GLY A 100 -29.83 31.59 12.04
CA GLY A 100 -30.22 30.18 12.09
C GLY A 100 -29.14 29.28 12.65
N PHE A 101 -29.18 28.02 12.27
CA PHE A 101 -28.21 26.99 12.62
C PHE A 101 -27.83 26.17 11.39
N GLU A 102 -26.60 25.67 11.38
CA GLU A 102 -26.10 24.70 10.42
C GLU A 102 -25.68 23.42 11.15
N LEU A 103 -26.21 22.30 10.70
CA LEU A 103 -25.85 20.96 11.15
C LEU A 103 -25.16 20.23 9.99
N GLN A 104 -23.95 19.73 10.25
CA GLN A 104 -23.20 18.88 9.34
C GLN A 104 -23.04 17.47 9.92
N GLN A 105 -23.38 16.45 9.13
CA GLN A 105 -23.24 15.05 9.51
C GLN A 105 -22.70 14.23 8.34
N ASN A 106 -21.97 13.16 8.67
CA ASN A 106 -21.66 12.10 7.73
C ASN A 106 -22.69 10.97 7.88
N LEU A 107 -23.29 10.59 6.76
CA LEU A 107 -24.11 9.39 6.63
C LEU A 107 -23.26 8.27 6.02
N LEU A 108 -22.96 7.26 6.83
CA LEU A 108 -22.21 6.08 6.44
C LEU A 108 -23.19 4.94 6.14
N ILE A 109 -23.10 4.37 4.95
CA ILE A 109 -23.99 3.30 4.48
C ILE A 109 -23.14 2.10 4.07
N SER A 110 -23.23 1.01 4.83
CA SER A 110 -22.50 -0.22 4.51
C SER A 110 -23.26 -1.05 3.48
N TYR A 111 -22.54 -1.66 2.54
CA TYR A 111 -23.12 -2.52 1.51
C TYR A 111 -22.11 -3.57 1.03
N LYS A 112 -22.58 -4.55 0.25
CA LYS A 112 -21.72 -5.65 -0.25
C LYS A 112 -21.78 -5.84 -1.76
N LYS A 113 -22.90 -5.48 -2.39
CA LYS A 113 -23.12 -5.69 -3.82
C LYS A 113 -23.02 -4.37 -4.56
N ASP A 114 -22.38 -4.39 -5.73
CA ASP A 114 -22.27 -3.21 -6.61
C ASP A 114 -23.65 -2.65 -7.00
N SER A 115 -24.65 -3.54 -7.16
CA SER A 115 -26.04 -3.15 -7.43
C SER A 115 -26.68 -2.34 -6.30
N ASP A 116 -26.25 -2.54 -5.05
CA ASP A 116 -26.80 -1.80 -3.93
C ASP A 116 -26.26 -0.36 -3.88
N PHE A 117 -25.04 -0.14 -4.37
CA PHE A 117 -24.50 1.22 -4.49
C PHE A 117 -25.35 2.11 -5.41
N GLN A 118 -25.84 1.57 -6.52
CA GLN A 118 -26.76 2.30 -7.40
C GLN A 118 -28.09 2.65 -6.71
N LYS A 119 -28.61 1.74 -5.88
CA LYS A 119 -29.80 2.02 -5.06
C LYS A 119 -29.52 3.14 -4.05
N ILE A 120 -28.34 3.12 -3.42
CA ILE A 120 -27.90 4.15 -2.47
C ILE A 120 -27.85 5.51 -3.15
N LEU A 121 -27.16 5.63 -4.30
CA LEU A 121 -27.08 6.89 -5.05
C LEU A 121 -28.47 7.41 -5.42
N THR A 122 -29.36 6.53 -5.87
CA THR A 122 -30.74 6.90 -6.22
C THR A 122 -31.53 7.39 -5.00
N ALA A 123 -31.43 6.69 -3.87
CA ALA A 123 -32.13 7.04 -2.64
C ALA A 123 -31.63 8.38 -2.07
N CYS A 124 -30.30 8.56 -2.01
CA CYS A 124 -29.65 9.79 -1.61
C CYS A 124 -30.05 10.96 -2.52
N GLY A 125 -30.06 10.77 -3.85
CA GLY A 125 -30.48 11.80 -4.80
C GLY A 125 -31.93 12.26 -4.60
N LYS A 126 -32.87 11.34 -4.31
CA LYS A 126 -34.27 11.68 -3.98
C LYS A 126 -34.41 12.52 -2.70
N ALA A 127 -33.49 12.33 -1.75
CA ALA A 127 -33.45 13.07 -0.49
C ALA A 127 -32.53 14.31 -0.56
N GLU A 128 -32.06 14.67 -1.75
CA GLU A 128 -31.13 15.78 -1.99
C GLU A 128 -29.79 15.64 -1.25
N VAL A 129 -29.32 14.42 -1.05
CA VAL A 129 -28.00 14.10 -0.50
C VAL A 129 -27.07 13.77 -1.66
N TYR A 130 -26.29 14.76 -2.12
CA TYR A 130 -25.47 14.63 -3.34
C TYR A 130 -23.98 14.41 -3.08
N ASN A 131 -23.47 14.86 -1.93
CA ASN A 131 -22.04 14.89 -1.68
C ASN A 131 -21.53 13.52 -1.19
N LEU A 132 -21.16 12.65 -2.13
CA LEU A 132 -20.39 11.44 -1.84
C LEU A 132 -18.93 11.82 -1.56
N VAL A 133 -18.52 11.67 -0.31
CA VAL A 133 -17.15 11.99 0.14
C VAL A 133 -16.17 10.93 -0.32
N LYS A 134 -16.50 9.66 -0.06
CA LYS A 134 -15.66 8.50 -0.39
C LYS A 134 -16.45 7.20 -0.32
N VAL A 135 -15.84 6.15 -0.86
CA VAL A 135 -16.20 4.76 -0.61
C VAL A 135 -15.00 4.08 0.04
N ASP A 136 -15.19 3.54 1.24
CA ASP A 136 -14.20 2.68 1.89
C ASP A 136 -14.42 1.23 1.48
N TYR A 137 -13.33 0.50 1.25
CA TYR A 137 -13.30 -0.87 0.73
C TYR A 137 -12.68 -1.78 1.78
N TYR A 138 -13.33 -2.90 2.05
CA TYR A 138 -12.88 -3.88 3.04
C TYR A 138 -12.76 -5.26 2.42
N VAL A 139 -11.74 -5.99 2.87
CA VAL A 139 -11.51 -7.38 2.48
C VAL A 139 -11.60 -8.27 3.69
N LYS A 140 -12.27 -9.41 3.54
CA LYS A 140 -12.24 -10.47 4.54
C LYS A 140 -10.95 -11.27 4.43
N ASN A 141 -10.47 -11.71 5.59
CA ASN A 141 -9.38 -12.67 5.72
C ASN A 141 -8.08 -12.25 4.99
N LEU A 142 -7.61 -11.03 5.30
CA LEU A 142 -6.38 -10.47 4.72
C LEU A 142 -5.15 -11.38 4.92
N GLU A 143 -5.10 -12.12 6.03
CA GLU A 143 -4.01 -13.05 6.35
C GLU A 143 -3.89 -14.17 5.32
N ALA A 144 -5.01 -14.82 4.97
CA ALA A 144 -5.03 -15.88 3.98
C ALA A 144 -4.58 -15.40 2.58
N ILE A 145 -4.87 -14.14 2.24
CA ILE A 145 -4.43 -13.56 0.95
C ILE A 145 -2.91 -13.37 0.95
N TYR A 146 -2.34 -12.88 2.06
CA TYR A 146 -0.89 -12.78 2.19
C TYR A 146 -0.21 -14.16 2.21
N GLU A 147 -0.83 -15.17 2.80
CA GLU A 147 -0.31 -16.54 2.81
C GLU A 147 -0.25 -17.11 1.38
N ASP A 148 -1.30 -16.96 0.57
CA ASP A 148 -1.27 -17.36 -0.84
C ASP A 148 -0.16 -16.61 -1.61
N LEU A 149 0.00 -15.31 -1.38
CA LEU A 149 1.06 -14.52 -2.01
C LEU A 149 2.46 -14.99 -1.60
N GLN A 150 2.67 -15.31 -0.33
CA GLN A 150 3.91 -15.88 0.20
C GLN A 150 4.22 -17.23 -0.44
N ASN A 151 3.22 -18.11 -0.56
CA ASN A 151 3.39 -19.41 -1.21
C ASN A 151 3.79 -19.26 -2.69
N LYS A 152 3.19 -18.31 -3.41
CA LYS A 152 3.59 -18.00 -4.80
C LYS A 152 5.02 -17.44 -4.87
N LEU A 153 5.41 -16.56 -3.95
CA LEU A 153 6.78 -16.05 -3.85
C LEU A 153 7.79 -17.18 -3.59
N LEU A 154 7.50 -18.09 -2.65
CA LEU A 154 8.35 -19.24 -2.36
C LEU A 154 8.52 -20.15 -3.57
N ALA A 155 7.43 -20.41 -4.31
CA ALA A 155 7.48 -21.16 -5.56
C ALA A 155 8.38 -20.47 -6.61
N GLU A 156 8.31 -19.15 -6.72
CA GLU A 156 9.13 -18.38 -7.66
C GLU A 156 10.61 -18.32 -7.23
N VAL A 157 10.90 -18.22 -5.92
CA VAL A 157 12.25 -18.37 -5.38
C VAL A 157 12.82 -19.74 -5.74
N ALA A 158 12.05 -20.81 -5.58
CA ALA A 158 12.49 -22.16 -5.92
C ALA A 158 12.86 -22.29 -7.40
N LYS A 159 12.05 -21.71 -8.31
CA LYS A 159 12.38 -21.68 -9.75
C LYS A 159 13.68 -20.93 -10.03
N LYS A 160 13.88 -19.76 -9.43
CA LYS A 160 15.11 -18.97 -9.63
C LYS A 160 16.36 -19.64 -9.05
N LYS A 161 16.25 -20.33 -7.91
CA LYS A 161 17.33 -21.18 -7.37
C LYS A 161 17.68 -22.31 -8.32
N ALA A 162 16.67 -23.05 -8.80
CA ALA A 162 16.89 -24.13 -9.76
C ALA A 162 17.53 -23.63 -11.07
N TYR A 163 17.21 -22.40 -11.49
CA TYR A 163 17.89 -21.75 -12.61
C TYR A 163 19.38 -21.50 -12.32
N TYR A 164 19.73 -20.98 -11.14
CA TYR A 164 21.14 -20.81 -10.75
C TYR A 164 21.89 -22.14 -10.65
N GLU A 165 21.26 -23.19 -10.13
CA GLU A 165 21.86 -24.53 -10.06
C GLU A 165 22.19 -25.08 -11.45
N LYS A 166 21.29 -24.89 -12.43
CA LYS A 166 21.53 -25.24 -13.84
C LYS A 166 22.67 -24.44 -14.47
N LEU A 167 22.97 -23.24 -13.96
CA LEU A 167 24.12 -22.44 -14.37
C LEU A 167 25.43 -22.82 -13.66
N GLY A 168 25.41 -23.83 -12.77
CA GLY A 168 26.58 -24.35 -12.08
C GLY A 168 26.82 -23.79 -10.69
N PHE A 169 25.92 -22.96 -10.15
CA PHE A 169 26.00 -22.49 -8.77
C PHE A 169 25.51 -23.57 -7.80
N LYS A 170 26.20 -23.78 -6.67
CA LYS A 170 25.73 -24.64 -5.60
C LYS A 170 25.20 -23.80 -4.46
N MET A 171 23.89 -23.80 -4.24
CA MET A 171 23.26 -22.89 -3.27
C MET A 171 23.74 -23.14 -1.81
N GLU A 172 24.22 -24.35 -1.51
CA GLU A 172 24.82 -24.73 -0.21
C GLU A 172 26.14 -24.00 0.10
N ASP A 173 26.84 -23.47 -0.91
CA ASP A 173 28.09 -22.73 -0.75
C ASP A 173 27.85 -21.26 -0.32
N TYR A 174 26.58 -20.85 -0.16
CA TYR A 174 26.20 -19.47 0.10
C TYR A 174 25.55 -19.29 1.48
N ASN A 175 25.81 -18.14 2.10
CA ASN A 175 25.00 -17.57 3.16
C ASN A 175 23.87 -16.73 2.55
N VAL A 176 22.66 -16.87 3.09
CA VAL A 176 21.49 -16.09 2.64
C VAL A 176 21.18 -14.96 3.60
N MET A 177 20.98 -13.77 3.05
CA MET A 177 20.38 -12.62 3.72
C MET A 177 19.01 -12.35 3.09
N MET A 178 18.04 -11.94 3.90
CA MET A 178 16.69 -11.65 3.41
C MET A 178 16.21 -10.27 3.89
N ALA A 179 15.41 -9.64 3.06
CA ALA A 179 14.56 -8.51 3.42
C ALA A 179 13.22 -8.67 2.70
N ASP A 180 12.13 -8.38 3.40
CA ASP A 180 10.79 -8.37 2.83
C ASP A 180 10.04 -7.09 3.21
N LYS A 181 9.03 -6.76 2.41
CA LYS A 181 8.16 -5.62 2.65
C LYS A 181 6.75 -5.91 2.15
N LYS A 182 5.78 -5.77 3.04
CA LYS A 182 4.35 -5.80 2.70
C LYS A 182 3.85 -4.38 2.42
N TYR A 183 2.87 -4.26 1.53
CA TYR A 183 2.17 -3.01 1.29
C TYR A 183 0.71 -3.28 0.91
N TYR A 184 -0.14 -2.29 1.18
CA TYR A 184 -1.58 -2.37 1.04
C TYR A 184 -2.12 -1.01 0.59
N HIS A 185 -2.87 -1.02 -0.50
CA HIS A 185 -3.47 0.18 -1.06
C HIS A 185 -4.95 -0.04 -1.35
N THR A 186 -5.73 0.99 -1.08
CA THR A 186 -7.17 1.03 -1.33
C THR A 186 -7.47 1.88 -2.56
N PRO A 187 -8.65 1.71 -3.20
CA PRO A 187 -8.99 2.48 -4.39
C PRO A 187 -8.83 4.00 -4.29
N LYS A 188 -9.08 4.59 -3.12
CA LYS A 188 -8.93 6.03 -2.89
C LYS A 188 -7.52 6.54 -3.20
N ASP A 189 -6.51 5.69 -3.03
CA ASP A 189 -5.10 6.03 -3.21
C ASP A 189 -4.73 6.17 -4.69
N PHE A 190 -5.64 5.78 -5.59
CA PHE A 190 -5.40 5.65 -7.04
C PHE A 190 -6.34 6.48 -7.92
N TYR A 191 -7.16 7.37 -7.34
CA TYR A 191 -7.91 8.32 -8.14
C TYR A 191 -7.02 9.49 -8.56
N LYS A 192 -6.87 9.67 -9.86
CA LYS A 192 -6.16 10.80 -10.47
C LYS A 192 -7.14 11.75 -11.10
N SER A 193 -6.81 13.04 -11.07
CA SER A 193 -7.59 14.08 -11.74
C SER A 193 -7.01 14.44 -13.10
N TYR A 194 -7.87 14.88 -14.00
CA TYR A 194 -7.50 15.51 -15.26
C TYR A 194 -8.51 16.59 -15.65
N LEU A 195 -8.10 17.51 -16.51
CA LEU A 195 -8.98 18.50 -17.12
C LEU A 195 -9.27 18.06 -18.55
N ALA A 196 -10.54 17.84 -18.88
CA ALA A 196 -10.94 17.58 -20.25
C ALA A 196 -10.61 18.79 -21.13
N ALA A 197 -10.01 18.52 -22.30
CA ALA A 197 -9.69 19.57 -23.27
C ALA A 197 -10.96 20.26 -23.77
N GLU A 198 -12.00 19.47 -24.02
CA GLU A 198 -13.31 19.89 -24.55
C GLU A 198 -14.31 20.12 -23.43
N ASN A 199 -15.09 21.20 -23.52
CA ASN A 199 -16.32 21.37 -22.77
C ASN A 199 -17.39 21.89 -23.71
N ILE A 200 -18.55 21.24 -23.71
CA ILE A 200 -19.74 21.78 -24.36
C ILE A 200 -20.42 22.68 -23.33
N SER A 201 -20.44 23.99 -23.56
CA SER A 201 -21.22 24.88 -22.70
C SER A 201 -22.72 24.68 -23.00
N MET A 202 -23.44 24.22 -22.00
CA MET A 202 -24.91 24.17 -22.04
C MET A 202 -25.52 25.58 -22.18
N GLU A 203 -24.78 26.60 -21.77
CA GLU A 203 -25.19 28.00 -21.86
C GLU A 203 -25.01 28.56 -23.28
N SER A 204 -23.97 28.13 -24.01
CA SER A 204 -23.83 28.41 -25.45
C SER A 204 -24.86 27.66 -26.30
N LEU A 205 -25.34 26.50 -25.82
CA LEU A 205 -26.42 25.74 -26.47
C LEU A 205 -27.78 26.42 -26.29
N LYS A 206 -28.05 27.00 -25.12
CA LYS A 206 -29.34 27.64 -24.81
C LYS A 206 -29.44 29.09 -25.28
N ASN A 207 -28.34 29.84 -25.20
CA ASN A 207 -28.29 31.24 -25.58
C ASN A 207 -27.22 31.39 -26.66
N GLN A 208 -27.61 31.78 -27.88
CA GLN A 208 -26.73 32.13 -29.01
C GLN A 208 -25.88 33.40 -28.72
N LYS A 209 -25.31 33.51 -27.53
CA LYS A 209 -24.39 34.58 -27.13
C LYS A 209 -22.99 34.01 -26.98
N ASN A 210 -22.00 34.81 -27.37
CA ASN A 210 -20.58 34.49 -27.27
C ASN A 210 -20.20 34.21 -25.80
N VAL A 211 -20.08 32.93 -25.45
CA VAL A 211 -19.58 32.48 -24.14
C VAL A 211 -18.07 32.68 -24.11
N THR A 212 -17.59 33.61 -23.28
CA THR A 212 -16.15 33.97 -23.18
C THR A 212 -15.37 33.12 -22.17
N SER A 213 -16.05 32.37 -21.30
CA SER A 213 -15.40 31.45 -20.35
C SER A 213 -16.34 30.32 -19.97
N VAL A 214 -15.87 29.07 -20.13
CA VAL A 214 -16.58 27.87 -19.68
C VAL A 214 -15.78 27.27 -18.53
N ARG A 215 -16.42 27.08 -17.37
CA ARG A 215 -15.79 26.37 -16.25
C ARG A 215 -15.45 24.94 -16.69
N LYS A 216 -14.17 24.58 -16.66
CA LYS A 216 -13.73 23.20 -16.90
C LYS A 216 -13.88 22.41 -15.59
N PRO A 217 -14.80 21.43 -15.49
CA PRO A 217 -14.84 20.56 -14.33
C PRO A 217 -13.58 19.69 -14.30
N THR A 218 -13.03 19.50 -13.11
CA THR A 218 -11.99 18.50 -12.88
C THR A 218 -12.64 17.12 -12.90
N SER A 219 -12.19 16.25 -13.80
CA SER A 219 -12.64 14.86 -13.90
C SER A 219 -11.66 13.95 -13.16
N TYR A 220 -12.16 12.83 -12.65
CA TYR A 220 -11.34 11.83 -11.93
C TYR A 220 -11.47 10.47 -12.61
N TYR A 221 -10.41 9.67 -12.55
CA TYR A 221 -10.40 8.29 -13.02
C TYR A 221 -9.57 7.41 -12.09
N TYR A 222 -9.88 6.12 -12.08
CA TYR A 222 -9.15 5.12 -11.30
C TYR A 222 -7.93 4.63 -12.09
N ASP A 223 -6.74 4.76 -11.51
CA ASP A 223 -5.46 4.39 -12.12
C ASP A 223 -4.66 3.47 -11.18
N PRO A 224 -4.92 2.14 -11.19
CA PRO A 224 -4.27 1.19 -10.30
C PRO A 224 -2.77 1.08 -10.58
N ILE A 225 -2.02 0.50 -9.63
CA ILE A 225 -0.61 0.13 -9.80
C ILE A 225 -0.48 -0.73 -11.07
N PRO A 226 0.37 -0.29 -12.03
CA PRO A 226 0.63 -1.07 -13.23
C PRO A 226 1.47 -2.31 -12.91
N TYR A 227 1.30 -3.35 -13.71
CA TYR A 227 1.95 -4.65 -13.48
C TYR A 227 3.40 -4.71 -13.98
N ASN A 228 3.88 -3.65 -14.61
CA ASN A 228 5.23 -3.64 -15.14
C ASN A 228 6.27 -3.74 -13.99
N GLY A 229 7.21 -4.68 -14.12
CA GLY A 229 8.22 -4.96 -13.10
C GLY A 229 7.74 -5.80 -11.92
N TYR A 230 6.59 -6.46 -12.03
CA TYR A 230 6.13 -7.49 -11.10
C TYR A 230 6.42 -8.89 -11.65
N ASP A 231 6.96 -9.77 -10.81
CA ASP A 231 7.21 -11.17 -11.15
C ASP A 231 5.93 -12.01 -11.00
N ILE A 232 5.08 -11.65 -10.04
CA ILE A 232 3.84 -12.36 -9.72
C ILE A 232 2.70 -11.35 -9.67
N VAL A 233 1.66 -11.57 -10.49
CA VAL A 233 0.43 -10.79 -10.45
C VAL A 233 -0.76 -11.72 -10.38
N VAL A 234 -1.52 -11.61 -9.29
CA VAL A 234 -2.75 -12.38 -9.10
C VAL A 234 -3.94 -11.48 -9.45
N ASN A 235 -4.87 -12.02 -10.26
CA ASN A 235 -6.05 -11.32 -10.76
C ASN A 235 -5.72 -10.06 -11.57
N ALA A 236 -4.90 -10.18 -12.63
CA ALA A 236 -4.48 -9.04 -13.45
C ALA A 236 -5.64 -8.34 -14.23
N ALA A 237 -6.76 -9.01 -14.47
CA ALA A 237 -7.88 -8.40 -15.19
C ALA A 237 -8.78 -7.60 -14.25
N ILE A 238 -8.41 -6.36 -13.95
CA ILE A 238 -9.22 -5.46 -13.13
C ILE A 238 -10.39 -4.91 -13.97
N THR A 239 -11.63 -5.14 -13.52
CA THR A 239 -12.85 -4.62 -14.15
C THR A 239 -13.55 -3.52 -13.34
N LYS A 240 -13.17 -3.36 -12.08
CA LYS A 240 -13.70 -2.37 -11.14
C LYS A 240 -12.63 -1.97 -10.12
N PRO A 241 -12.81 -0.90 -9.33
CA PRO A 241 -11.83 -0.53 -8.33
C PRO A 241 -11.59 -1.65 -7.30
N VAL A 242 -10.33 -2.02 -7.11
CA VAL A 242 -9.87 -3.12 -6.25
C VAL A 242 -8.89 -2.65 -5.18
N ILE A 243 -8.78 -3.42 -4.12
CA ILE A 243 -7.67 -3.31 -3.17
C ILE A 243 -6.44 -3.95 -3.82
N GLN A 244 -5.31 -3.23 -3.80
CA GLN A 244 -4.04 -3.74 -4.30
C GLN A 244 -3.08 -3.92 -3.14
N LEU A 245 -2.74 -5.18 -2.87
CA LEU A 245 -1.77 -5.54 -1.84
C LEU A 245 -0.62 -6.30 -2.47
N GLY A 246 0.52 -6.27 -1.81
CA GLY A 246 1.67 -6.99 -2.32
C GLY A 246 2.76 -7.20 -1.30
N MET A 247 3.75 -7.97 -1.73
CA MET A 247 4.91 -8.30 -0.94
C MET A 247 6.13 -8.32 -1.85
N ASP A 248 7.12 -7.51 -1.50
CA ASP A 248 8.42 -7.52 -2.15
C ASP A 248 9.36 -8.37 -1.30
N LEU A 249 10.16 -9.23 -1.95
CA LEU A 249 11.12 -10.13 -1.32
C LEU A 249 12.48 -9.96 -1.99
N SER A 250 13.51 -9.72 -1.19
CA SER A 250 14.91 -9.65 -1.63
C SER A 250 15.73 -10.68 -0.88
N LEU A 251 16.33 -11.61 -1.62
CA LEU A 251 17.28 -12.58 -1.11
C LEU A 251 18.65 -12.30 -1.73
N GLN A 252 19.67 -12.16 -0.89
CA GLN A 252 21.05 -12.04 -1.32
C GLN A 252 21.85 -13.25 -0.83
N TYR A 253 22.52 -13.91 -1.77
CA TYR A 253 23.39 -15.04 -1.50
C TYR A 253 24.84 -14.59 -1.65
N ASN A 254 25.60 -14.67 -0.56
CA ASN A 254 27.03 -14.38 -0.54
C ASN A 254 27.80 -15.67 -0.31
N LEU A 255 28.87 -15.94 -1.07
CA LEU A 255 29.70 -17.12 -0.87
C LEU A 255 30.19 -17.20 0.58
N LYS A 256 30.16 -18.41 1.14
CA LYS A 256 30.74 -18.69 2.45
C LYS A 256 32.25 -18.41 2.42
N PRO A 257 32.83 -17.91 3.52
CA PRO A 257 34.28 -17.78 3.63
C PRO A 257 34.95 -19.14 3.41
N ILE A 258 36.06 -19.16 2.68
CA ILE A 258 36.88 -20.37 2.54
C ILE A 258 37.49 -20.67 3.90
N GLU A 259 37.13 -21.80 4.51
CA GLU A 259 37.80 -22.28 5.72
C GLU A 259 39.26 -22.64 5.38
N ILE A 260 40.20 -21.78 5.76
CA ILE A 260 41.62 -22.12 5.71
C ILE A 260 41.85 -23.11 6.85
N LYS A 261 41.92 -24.41 6.53
CA LYS A 261 42.39 -25.42 7.49
C LYS A 261 43.80 -25.00 7.94
N PRO A 262 44.07 -24.87 9.24
CA PRO A 262 45.41 -24.55 9.70
C PRO A 262 46.38 -25.61 9.16
N GLU A 263 47.50 -25.16 8.58
CA GLU A 263 48.56 -26.06 8.12
C GLU A 263 48.91 -27.02 9.25
N PRO A 264 49.10 -28.32 8.97
CA PRO A 264 49.52 -29.26 9.99
C PRO A 264 50.82 -28.73 10.62
N LYS A 265 50.79 -28.51 11.94
CA LYS A 265 51.99 -28.07 12.68
C LYS A 265 53.15 -28.99 12.29
N PRO A 266 54.32 -28.46 11.88
CA PRO A 266 55.45 -29.30 11.57
C PRO A 266 55.72 -30.22 12.76
N ALA A 267 55.91 -31.51 12.49
CA ALA A 267 56.23 -32.49 13.51
C ALA A 267 57.41 -31.95 14.35
N PRO A 268 57.39 -32.09 15.70
CA PRO A 268 58.49 -31.63 16.52
C PRO A 268 59.79 -32.24 15.99
N VAL A 269 60.76 -31.39 15.70
CA VAL A 269 62.11 -31.79 15.28
C VAL A 269 62.63 -32.75 16.35
N LYS A 270 62.89 -34.01 15.97
CA LYS A 270 63.58 -34.94 16.86
C LYS A 270 64.94 -34.33 17.16
N THR A 271 65.13 -33.83 18.38
CA THR A 271 66.45 -33.48 18.89
C THR A 271 67.32 -34.74 18.81
N PRO A 272 68.44 -34.72 18.05
CA PRO A 272 69.36 -35.84 18.07
C PRO A 272 69.89 -35.98 19.50
N ASP A 273 69.94 -37.22 19.99
CA ASP A 273 70.46 -37.58 21.31
C ASP A 273 71.85 -38.20 21.07
N PRO A 274 72.91 -37.38 20.89
CA PRO A 274 74.21 -37.89 20.47
C PRO A 274 74.83 -38.72 21.60
N LYS A 275 75.08 -40.00 21.32
CA LYS A 275 75.88 -40.84 22.22
C LYS A 275 77.35 -40.44 22.09
N VAL A 276 77.87 -39.78 23.12
CA VAL A 276 79.30 -39.42 23.20
C VAL A 276 80.08 -40.59 23.79
N TYR A 277 81.11 -41.01 23.08
CA TYR A 277 82.06 -42.04 23.53
C TYR A 277 83.44 -41.41 23.67
N VAL A 278 84.11 -41.68 24.78
CA VAL A 278 85.49 -41.22 25.02
C VAL A 278 86.44 -42.36 24.69
N VAL A 279 87.43 -42.10 23.84
CA VAL A 279 88.48 -43.06 23.49
C VAL A 279 89.80 -42.58 24.09
N SER A 280 90.43 -43.40 24.91
CA SER A 280 91.74 -43.12 25.49
C SER A 280 92.86 -43.30 24.45
N PRO A 281 93.90 -42.45 24.41
CA PRO A 281 94.85 -42.42 23.30
C PRO A 281 95.72 -43.68 23.08
N ASN A 282 95.81 -44.61 24.04
CA ASN A 282 96.81 -45.70 24.02
C ASN A 282 96.27 -47.14 24.25
N GLY A 283 94.97 -47.41 24.05
CA GLY A 283 94.37 -48.77 24.04
C GLY A 283 94.37 -49.56 25.38
N PRO A 284 93.57 -50.64 25.53
CA PRO A 284 92.44 -51.12 24.72
C PRO A 284 91.14 -50.35 25.03
N ILE A 285 90.12 -50.52 24.19
CA ILE A 285 88.91 -49.68 24.14
C ILE A 285 87.99 -49.96 25.35
N ASP A 286 88.02 -49.10 26.37
CA ASP A 286 86.99 -49.06 27.42
C ASP A 286 85.86 -48.11 27.00
N ILE A 287 84.81 -48.66 26.41
CA ILE A 287 83.62 -47.89 26.00
C ILE A 287 82.73 -47.66 27.23
N LYS A 288 82.80 -46.47 27.83
CA LYS A 288 81.81 -46.03 28.84
C LYS A 288 80.83 -45.03 28.23
N GLN A 289 79.54 -45.37 28.26
CA GLN A 289 78.47 -44.42 27.92
C GLN A 289 78.30 -43.45 29.09
N ILE A 290 78.37 -42.15 28.80
CA ILE A 290 78.07 -41.11 29.79
C ILE A 290 76.53 -40.95 29.81
N PRO A 291 75.86 -40.98 30.98
CA PRO A 291 74.43 -40.69 31.05
C PRO A 291 74.18 -39.24 30.63
N ASN A 292 73.18 -39.00 29.78
CA ASN A 292 72.68 -37.66 29.53
C ASN A 292 71.95 -37.21 30.81
N ASN A 293 72.43 -36.14 31.45
CA ASN A 293 71.71 -35.48 32.55
C ASN A 293 70.44 -34.79 32.03
#